data_AF-A0A7W0XN97-F1
#
_entry.id   AF-A0A7W0XN97-F1
#
_cell.length_a   1.000
_cell.length_b   1.000
_cell.length_c   1.000
_cell.angle_alpha   90.00
_cell.angle_beta   90.00
_cell.angle_gamma   90.00
#
_symmetry.space_group_name_H-M   'P 1'
#
loop_
_entity.id
_entity.type
_entity.pdbx_description
1 polymer ?
#
loop_
_entity_poly.entity_id
_entity_poly.type
_entity_poly.pdbx_seq_one_letter_code
_entity_poly.pdbx_strand_id
1 'polypeptide(L)' 'MLQGHSTSVSLEDEYWSELRRMAGEVGVPVGALIARIDVARGPANLSASLRLAVLADLKARLKVAGDGSG' A
#
# COMPACT_ATOMS: atom_id res chain seq x y z
N MET A 1 10.35 19.71 21.55
CA MET A 1 9.54 18.49 21.79
C MET A 1 8.86 18.17 20.46
N LEU A 2 9.40 17.19 19.74
CA LEU A 2 8.83 16.72 18.47
C LEU A 2 7.57 15.94 18.84
N GLN A 3 6.42 16.59 18.66
CA GLN A 3 5.11 16.01 18.94
C GLN A 3 4.96 14.74 18.11
N GLY A 4 4.91 13.61 18.82
CA GLY A 4 4.68 12.26 18.31
C GLY A 4 3.26 12.08 17.78
N HIS A 5 2.88 12.92 16.82
CA HIS A 5 1.80 12.62 15.89
C HIS A 5 2.43 11.86 14.73
N SER A 6 3.03 10.70 15.01
CA SER A 6 2.98 9.63 14.01
C SER A 6 1.51 9.55 13.65
N THR A 7 1.16 9.84 12.41
CA THR A 7 -0.17 9.55 11.87
C THR A 7 -0.39 8.07 12.18
N SER A 8 -1.11 7.77 13.26
CA SER A 8 -1.18 6.43 13.85
C SER A 8 -2.09 5.61 12.96
N VAL A 9 -1.54 5.18 11.82
CA VAL A 9 -2.23 4.34 10.87
C VAL A 9 -2.15 2.94 11.45
N SER A 10 -3.23 2.53 12.13
CA SER A 10 -3.38 1.15 12.59
C SER A 10 -3.65 0.29 11.36
N LEU A 11 -2.60 -0.41 10.95
CA LEU A 11 -2.59 -1.34 9.84
C LEU A 11 -1.94 -2.63 10.33
N GLU A 12 -2.54 -3.76 9.99
CA GLU A 12 -2.06 -5.09 10.36
C GLU A 12 -0.68 -5.36 9.71
N ASP A 13 0.18 -6.13 10.40
CA ASP A 13 1.56 -6.40 9.97
C ASP A 13 1.66 -7.01 8.56
N GLU A 14 0.69 -7.83 8.18
CA GLU A 14 0.57 -8.40 6.83
C GLU A 14 0.44 -7.31 5.76
N TYR A 15 -0.35 -6.25 5.99
CA TYR A 15 -0.47 -5.16 5.02
C TYR A 15 0.82 -4.35 4.92
N TRP A 16 1.53 -4.14 6.03
CA TRP A 16 2.84 -3.49 5.99
C TRP A 16 3.87 -4.28 5.18
N SER A 17 3.80 -5.61 5.25
CA SER A 17 4.68 -6.49 4.51
C SER A 17 4.41 -6.42 3.01
N GLU A 18 3.14 -6.42 2.59
CA GLU A 18 2.80 -6.20 1.17
C GLU A 18 3.13 -4.78 0.69
N LEU A 19 2.92 -3.74 1.49
CA LEU A 19 3.34 -2.38 1.14
C LEU A 19 4.85 -2.28 0.94
N ARG A 20 5.65 -2.94 1.77
CA ARG A 20 7.11 -3.04 1.60
C ARG A 20 7.48 -3.78 0.31
N ARG A 21 6.75 -4.85 0.00
CA ARG A 21 6.94 -5.63 -1.24
C ARG A 21 6.64 -4.78 -2.49
N MET A 22 5.48 -4.15 -2.53
CA MET A 22 5.07 -3.22 -3.60
C MET A 22 6.08 -2.08 -3.78
N ALA A 23 6.54 -1.49 -2.67
CA ALA A 23 7.56 -0.45 -2.70
C ALA A 23 8.87 -0.97 -3.29
N GLY A 24 9.27 -2.20 -2.94
CA GLY A 24 10.42 -2.89 -3.51
C GLY A 24 10.31 -3.15 -5.01
N GLU A 25 9.13 -3.54 -5.51
CA GLU A 25 8.89 -3.75 -6.95
C GLU A 25 9.04 -2.47 -7.78
N VAL A 26 8.65 -1.34 -7.20
CA VAL A 26 8.75 -0.02 -7.85
C VAL A 26 10.09 0.67 -7.57
N GLY A 27 10.94 0.09 -6.71
CA GLY A 27 12.26 0.62 -6.35
C GLY A 27 12.19 1.92 -5.54
N VAL A 28 11.13 2.11 -4.73
CA VAL A 28 10.93 3.31 -3.90
C VAL A 28 10.85 2.94 -2.42
N PRO A 29 11.18 3.86 -1.50
CA PRO A 29 10.96 3.60 -0.08
C PRO A 29 9.45 3.54 0.24
N VAL A 30 9.08 2.73 1.23
CA VAL A 30 7.67 2.54 1.64
C VAL A 30 6.98 3.86 1.99
N GLY A 31 7.69 4.80 2.61
CA GLY A 31 7.16 6.13 2.91
C GLY A 31 6.79 6.94 1.66
N ALA A 32 7.56 6.80 0.57
CA ALA A 32 7.24 7.45 -0.70
C ALA A 32 6.03 6.80 -1.38
N LEU A 33 5.90 5.47 -1.30
CA LEU A 33 4.70 4.77 -1.78
C LEU A 33 3.46 5.24 -1.00
N ILE A 34 3.56 5.31 0.33
CA ILE A 34 2.46 5.78 1.18
C ILE A 34 2.10 7.22 0.85
N ALA A 35 3.09 8.12 0.67
CA ALA A 35 2.84 9.50 0.28
C ALA A 35 2.12 9.60 -1.08
N ARG A 36 2.47 8.75 -2.05
CA ARG A 36 1.76 8.69 -3.34
C ARG A 36 0.31 8.27 -3.17
N ILE A 37 0.04 7.27 -2.31
CA ILE A 37 -1.32 6.82 -2.00
C ILE A 37 -2.08 7.91 -1.22
N ASP A 38 -1.41 8.61 -0.31
CA ASP A 38 -1.98 9.70 0.49
C ASP A 38 -2.38 10.92 -0.37
N VAL A 39 -1.63 11.21 -1.43
CA VAL A 39 -2.01 12.24 -2.41
C VAL A 39 -3.17 11.76 -3.30
N ALA A 40 -3.18 10.48 -3.68
CA ALA A 40 -4.20 9.93 -4.58
C ALA A 40 -5.55 9.64 -3.90
N ARG A 41 -5.60 9.44 -2.58
CA ARG A 41 -6.82 9.02 -1.87
C ARG A 41 -7.92 10.10 -1.76
N GLY A 42 -7.59 11.37 -1.99
CA GLY A 42 -8.53 12.48 -1.77
C GLY A 42 -9.02 12.53 -0.31
N PRO A 43 -10.33 12.61 -0.05
CA PRO A 43 -10.87 12.74 1.31
C PRO A 43 -10.92 11.41 2.09
N ALA A 44 -10.63 10.27 1.47
CA ALA A 44 -10.75 8.95 2.11
C ALA A 44 -9.65 8.73 3.17
N ASN A 45 -9.91 7.94 4.21
CA ASN A 45 -8.91 7.65 5.26
C ASN A 45 -7.69 6.91 4.70
N LEU A 46 -6.47 7.35 5.10
CA LEU A 46 -5.21 6.75 4.65
C LEU A 46 -5.17 5.23 4.88
N SER A 47 -5.60 4.76 6.06
CA SER A 47 -5.62 3.33 6.38
C SER A 47 -6.52 2.51 5.45
N ALA A 48 -7.67 3.06 5.03
CA ALA A 48 -8.56 2.39 4.08
C ALA A 48 -7.94 2.37 2.68
N SER A 49 -7.34 3.47 2.26
CA SER A 49 -6.66 3.58 0.96
C SER A 49 -5.46 2.65 0.83
N LEU A 50 -4.68 2.46 1.90
CA LEU A 50 -3.57 1.51 1.94
C LEU A 50 -4.07 0.06 1.79
N ARG A 51 -5.12 -0.33 2.51
CA ARG A 51 -5.72 -1.67 2.38
C ARG A 51 -6.23 -1.93 0.96
N LEU A 52 -6.90 -0.94 0.36
CA LEU A 52 -7.39 -1.02 -1.01
C LEU A 52 -6.25 -1.11 -2.04
N ALA A 53 -5.15 -0.37 -1.83
CA ALA A 53 -3.99 -0.43 -2.70
C ALA A 53 -3.34 -1.83 -2.70
N VAL A 54 -3.15 -2.42 -1.52
CA VAL A 54 -2.65 -3.80 -1.37
C VAL A 54 -3.62 -4.80 -2.01
N LEU A 55 -4.92 -4.67 -1.77
CA LEU A 55 -5.92 -5.56 -2.36
C LEU A 55 -5.92 -5.48 -3.90
N ALA A 56 -5.80 -4.28 -4.46
CA ALA A 56 -5.75 -4.08 -5.91
C ALA A 56 -4.50 -4.73 -6.52
N ASP A 57 -3.34 -4.58 -5.88
CA ASP A 57 -2.09 -5.24 -6.28
C ASP A 57 -2.20 -6.77 -6.27
N LEU A 58 -2.71 -7.35 -5.17
CA LEU A 58 -2.92 -8.79 -5.07
C LEU A 58 -3.89 -9.31 -6.13
N LYS A 59 -4.98 -8.60 -6.40
CA LYS A 59 -5.94 -8.97 -7.46
C LYS A 59 -5.32 -8.89 -8.85
N ALA A 60 -4.50 -7.86 -9.12
CA ALA A 60 -3.80 -7.73 -10.39
C ALA A 60 -2.83 -8.90 -10.60
N ARG A 61 -2.11 -9.32 -9.56
CA ARG A 61 -1.22 -10.48 -9.61
C ARG A 61 -1.96 -11.80 -9.83
N LEU A 62 -3.11 -11.99 -9.18
CA LEU A 62 -3.97 -13.16 -9.40
C LEU A 62 -4.53 -13.19 -10.81
N LYS A 63 -4.87 -12.03 -11.39
CA LYS A 63 -5.28 -11.89 -12.79
C LYS A 63 -4.14 -12.36 -13.72
N VAL A 64 -2.93 -11.83 -13.53
CA VAL A 64 -1.73 -12.21 -14.31
C VAL A 64 -1.41 -13.71 -14.17
N ALA A 65 -1.57 -14.29 -12.98
CA ALA A 65 -1.35 -15.72 -12.77
C ALA A 65 -2.43 -16.61 -13.42
N GLY A 66 -3.65 -16.09 -13.60
CA GLY A 66 -4.77 -16.78 -14.25
C GLY A 66 -4.75 -16.71 -15.78
N ASP A 67 -4.10 -15.69 -16.35
CA ASP A 67 -3.97 -15.49 -17.81
C ASP A 67 -2.73 -16.21 -18.41
N GLY A 68 -2.08 -17.10 -17.66
CA GLY A 68 -0.85 -17.84 -18.03
C GLY A 68 -1.02 -19.29 -18.48
N SER A 69 -2.25 -19.78 -18.66
CA SER A 69 -2.52 -21.08 -19.32
C SER A 69 -3.12 -20.83 -20.70
N GLY A 70 -2.25 -20.78 -21.71
CA GLY A 70 -2.58 -20.80 -23.14
C GLY A 70 -1.45 -21.45 -23.89
#